data_AF-A0A1W9QR40-F1
#
_entry.id   AF-A0A1W9QR40-F1
#
_cell.length_a   1.000
_cell.length_b   1.000
_cell.length_c   1.000
_cell.angle_alpha   90.00
_cell.angle_beta   90.00
_cell.angle_gamma   90.00
#
_symmetry.space_group_name_H-M   'P 1'
#
loop_
_entity.id
_entity.type
_entity.pdbx_description
1 polymer ?
#
loop_
_entity_poly.entity_id
_entity_poly.type
_entity_poly.pdbx_seq_one_letter_code
_entity_poly.pdbx_strand_id
1 'polypeptide(L)'
;MKAIIYKRVKLIRSMQKALNQITSENDRKEVREMIDSIRSDFKGHMLSISAEDSQCVSYNNKTTNPFDECKRVRTTFRRYIRRQLCIDANRFSDKSLNQLGSLVMSKTVSEDSLDGRIKLLSGEEIVEHYSIAPAGSCMTGDDSWKVQIYADNPDVVKLVILDDHVRALLWNCDDGVTVLDRIYPSGCDAVSLLQTWAEKKGYVYRISDGRCDYSVPLSDGLNHKITLRKSANIFPYMDTFGYIEDYGDYIVASSDCDYGSFHLNSTDGGHSGLRRCSSCDAMIPEDEIHSVNGYSYCSHCFYEKYFYCAHCDTETLIDDGISVNDKMYCGRCSKTFLVRCHDCNRYMVESDAIAVYADEEMIEVCKTCFDNYELCSHCREYFPTENLTEINGDMYCDECIHNSNVESESMIA
;
A
#
# COMPACT_ATOMS: atom_id res chain seq x y z
N MET A 1 40.41 35.00 -19.41
CA MET A 1 39.56 36.22 -19.55
C MET A 1 38.22 35.96 -20.26
N LYS A 2 38.18 35.68 -21.59
CA LYS A 2 36.90 35.52 -22.33
C LYS A 2 35.93 34.50 -21.70
N ALA A 3 36.44 33.34 -21.28
CA ALA A 3 35.63 32.30 -20.62
C ALA A 3 35.00 32.76 -19.30
N ILE A 4 35.75 33.49 -18.46
CA ILE A 4 35.25 34.03 -17.18
C ILE A 4 34.14 35.06 -17.45
N ILE A 5 34.35 35.97 -18.39
CA ILE A 5 33.35 36.98 -18.77
C ILE A 5 32.07 36.29 -19.25
N TYR A 6 32.19 35.28 -20.11
CA TYR A 6 31.06 34.49 -20.58
C TYR A 6 30.29 33.83 -19.42
N LYS A 7 30.99 33.11 -18.53
CA LYS A 7 30.39 32.46 -17.35
C LYS A 7 29.72 33.47 -16.41
N ARG A 8 30.29 34.66 -16.24
CA ARG A 8 29.70 35.75 -15.45
C ARG A 8 28.43 36.29 -16.11
N VAL A 9 28.45 36.56 -17.40
CA VAL A 9 27.26 37.00 -18.14
C VAL A 9 26.15 35.95 -18.04
N LYS A 10 26.50 34.67 -18.16
CA LYS A 10 25.56 33.54 -17.97
C LYS A 10 24.98 33.53 -16.56
N LEU A 11 25.80 33.73 -15.52
CA LEU A 11 25.35 33.85 -14.13
C LEU A 11 24.33 34.98 -13.97
N ILE A 12 24.67 36.18 -14.44
CA ILE A 12 23.82 37.37 -14.32
C ILE A 12 22.48 37.15 -15.03
N ARG A 13 22.50 36.60 -16.26
CA ARG A 13 21.26 36.25 -16.99
C ARG A 13 20.42 35.23 -16.24
N SER A 14 21.06 34.26 -15.59
CA SER A 14 20.37 33.24 -14.79
C SER A 14 19.71 33.85 -13.56
N MET A 15 20.39 34.78 -12.88
CA MET A 15 19.80 35.58 -11.80
C MET A 15 18.60 36.41 -12.26
N GLN A 16 18.68 37.04 -13.43
CA GLN A 16 17.55 37.79 -13.99
C GLN A 16 16.36 36.90 -14.32
N LYS A 17 16.58 35.67 -14.80
CA LYS A 17 15.50 34.70 -15.03
C LYS A 17 14.89 34.23 -13.71
N ALA A 18 15.73 33.89 -12.72
CA ALA A 18 15.29 33.47 -11.39
C ALA A 18 14.46 34.55 -10.67
N LEU A 19 14.79 35.83 -10.87
CA LEU A 19 14.05 36.97 -10.33
C LEU A 19 12.55 36.96 -10.69
N ASN A 20 12.19 36.40 -11.85
CA ASN A 20 10.79 36.32 -12.29
C ASN A 20 9.98 35.24 -11.54
N GLN A 21 10.64 34.33 -10.83
CA GLN A 21 10.01 33.24 -10.07
C GLN A 21 9.91 33.51 -8.56
N ILE A 22 10.46 34.64 -8.10
CA ILE A 22 10.38 35.06 -6.70
C ILE A 22 9.07 35.81 -6.50
N THR A 23 8.24 35.35 -5.56
CA THR A 23 6.91 35.92 -5.28
C THR A 23 6.96 37.12 -4.33
N SER A 24 7.89 37.15 -3.38
CA SER A 24 8.07 38.26 -2.44
C SER A 24 8.70 39.48 -3.12
N GLU A 25 8.01 40.63 -3.13
CA GLU A 25 8.54 41.85 -3.76
C GLU A 25 9.78 42.39 -3.02
N ASN A 26 9.85 42.21 -1.70
CA ASN A 26 11.06 42.54 -0.93
C ASN A 26 12.24 41.70 -1.40
N ASP A 27 12.04 40.39 -1.56
CA ASP A 27 13.07 39.48 -2.05
C ASP A 27 13.48 39.83 -3.49
N ARG A 28 12.54 40.22 -4.35
CA ARG A 28 12.84 40.69 -5.71
C ARG A 28 13.71 41.94 -5.70
N LYS A 29 13.41 42.92 -4.83
CA LYS A 29 14.22 44.14 -4.69
C LYS A 29 15.66 43.79 -4.29
N GLU A 30 15.84 42.95 -3.26
CA GLU A 30 17.16 42.50 -2.81
C GLU A 30 17.93 41.78 -3.92
N VAL A 31 17.27 40.92 -4.70
CA VAL A 31 17.91 40.23 -5.83
C VAL A 31 18.30 41.19 -6.95
N ARG A 32 17.54 42.25 -7.22
CA ARG A 32 17.96 43.31 -8.17
C ARG A 32 19.23 44.00 -7.71
N GLU A 33 19.30 44.38 -6.42
CA GLU A 33 20.49 44.99 -5.82
C GLU A 33 21.71 44.05 -5.88
N MET A 34 21.51 42.75 -5.67
CA MET A 34 22.57 41.73 -5.86
C MET A 34 23.07 41.71 -7.31
N ILE A 35 22.15 41.69 -8.29
CA ILE A 35 22.50 41.67 -9.72
C ILE A 35 23.31 42.90 -10.08
N ASP A 36 22.92 44.09 -9.60
CA ASP A 36 23.61 45.34 -9.92
C ASP A 36 24.98 45.44 -9.24
N SER A 37 25.09 44.93 -8.01
CA SER A 37 26.37 44.78 -7.31
C SER A 37 27.31 43.82 -8.06
N ILE A 38 26.79 42.67 -8.51
CA ILE A 38 27.57 41.71 -9.31
C ILE A 38 27.86 42.30 -10.69
N ARG A 39 26.99 43.11 -11.32
CA ARG A 39 27.32 43.74 -12.60
C ARG A 39 28.45 44.73 -12.47
N SER A 40 28.43 45.57 -11.44
CA SER A 40 29.42 46.65 -11.25
C SER A 40 30.80 46.16 -10.79
N ASP A 41 30.91 44.94 -10.26
CA ASP A 41 32.16 44.34 -9.75
C ASP A 41 33.17 43.90 -10.84
N PHE A 42 33.57 44.79 -11.75
CA PHE A 42 34.53 44.47 -12.82
C PHE A 42 36.00 44.43 -12.35
N LYS A 43 36.30 45.11 -11.24
CA LYS A 43 37.66 45.26 -10.69
C LYS A 43 37.87 44.51 -9.37
N GLY A 44 36.82 43.97 -8.76
CA GLY A 44 36.92 43.29 -7.48
C GLY A 44 37.02 41.77 -7.65
N HIS A 45 36.05 41.06 -7.11
CA HIS A 45 36.08 39.60 -6.99
C HIS A 45 35.74 38.89 -8.29
N MET A 46 35.00 39.56 -9.19
CA MET A 46 34.64 39.04 -10.50
C MET A 46 33.98 37.66 -10.43
N LEU A 47 32.92 37.54 -9.63
CA LEU A 47 32.06 36.35 -9.55
C LEU A 47 31.68 35.78 -10.92
N SER A 48 31.77 34.47 -11.07
CA SER A 48 31.27 33.71 -12.22
C SER A 48 30.81 32.32 -11.79
N ILE A 49 30.15 31.59 -12.69
CA ILE A 49 29.92 30.13 -12.52
C ILE A 49 31.29 29.45 -12.36
N SER A 50 31.38 28.43 -11.51
CA SER A 50 32.59 27.61 -11.38
C SER A 50 32.83 26.78 -12.64
N ALA A 51 34.11 26.56 -12.98
CA ALA A 51 34.49 25.69 -14.10
C ALA A 51 34.36 24.21 -13.74
N GLU A 52 34.59 23.89 -12.48
CA GLU A 52 34.79 22.52 -11.98
C GLU A 52 33.51 21.91 -11.40
N ASP A 53 32.53 22.75 -11.07
CA ASP A 53 31.34 22.34 -10.34
C ASP A 53 30.17 23.24 -10.73
N SER A 54 29.18 22.66 -11.41
CA SER A 54 28.01 23.39 -11.91
C SER A 54 27.12 23.97 -10.81
N GLN A 55 27.23 23.49 -9.57
CA GLN A 55 26.46 23.98 -8.41
C GLN A 55 27.20 25.07 -7.63
N CYS A 56 28.47 25.34 -7.98
CA CYS A 56 29.26 26.35 -7.33
C CYS A 56 29.45 27.59 -8.21
N VAL A 57 29.78 28.68 -7.53
CA VAL A 57 30.38 29.86 -8.15
C VAL A 57 31.86 29.91 -7.82
N SER A 58 32.61 30.63 -8.65
CA SER A 58 34.01 30.94 -8.41
C SER A 58 34.19 32.45 -8.41
N TYR A 59 35.15 32.94 -7.63
CA TYR A 59 35.53 34.35 -7.58
C TYR A 59 36.99 34.47 -7.21
N ASN A 60 37.65 35.58 -7.55
CA ASN A 60 39.01 35.83 -7.09
C ASN A 60 38.99 36.49 -5.71
N ASN A 61 39.64 35.90 -4.71
CA ASN A 61 39.72 36.49 -3.37
C ASN A 61 40.59 37.77 -3.36
N LYS A 62 41.49 37.94 -4.33
CA LYS A 62 42.34 39.13 -4.49
C LYS A 62 41.92 39.92 -5.72
N THR A 63 41.69 41.22 -5.54
CA THR A 63 41.21 42.13 -6.60
C THR A 63 42.29 42.50 -7.62
N THR A 64 43.56 42.13 -7.38
CA THR A 64 44.69 42.54 -8.22
C THR A 64 44.78 41.82 -9.56
N ASN A 65 44.14 40.65 -9.72
CA ASN A 65 44.05 39.95 -11.01
C ASN A 65 42.76 39.12 -11.13
N PRO A 66 41.59 39.75 -11.35
CA PRO A 66 40.30 39.07 -11.31
C PRO A 66 40.12 37.93 -12.34
N PHE A 67 40.97 37.87 -13.37
CA PHE A 67 40.88 36.91 -14.47
C PHE A 67 41.84 35.73 -14.36
N ASP A 68 42.62 35.63 -13.28
CA ASP A 68 43.54 34.53 -13.01
C ASP A 68 42.75 33.30 -12.50
N GLU A 69 42.50 32.33 -13.39
CA GLU A 69 41.69 31.13 -13.08
C GLU A 69 42.27 30.33 -11.91
N CYS A 70 43.60 30.22 -11.84
CA CYS A 70 44.31 29.43 -10.82
C CYS A 70 44.19 30.01 -9.41
N LYS A 71 43.78 31.28 -9.27
CA LYS A 71 43.60 31.96 -7.98
C LYS A 71 42.14 32.10 -7.58
N ARG A 72 41.20 31.57 -8.38
CA ARG A 72 39.78 31.65 -8.07
C ARG A 72 39.44 30.67 -6.96
N VAL A 73 38.69 31.16 -5.97
CA VAL A 73 38.15 30.37 -4.87
C VAL A 73 36.76 29.90 -5.26
N ARG A 74 36.52 28.60 -5.11
CA ARG A 74 35.22 27.98 -5.29
C ARG A 74 34.39 28.09 -4.01
N THR A 75 33.11 28.42 -4.17
CA THR A 75 32.17 28.48 -3.05
C THR A 75 30.74 28.29 -3.55
N THR A 76 29.82 27.90 -2.66
CA THR A 76 28.38 27.94 -2.96
C THR A 76 27.91 29.38 -3.21
N PHE A 77 26.89 29.55 -4.05
CA PHE A 77 26.30 30.86 -4.33
C PHE A 77 25.85 31.60 -3.06
N ARG A 78 25.10 30.91 -2.17
CA ARG A 78 24.68 31.45 -0.87
C ARG A 78 25.84 32.02 -0.06
N ARG A 79 26.91 31.24 0.11
CA ARG A 79 28.07 31.64 0.90
C ARG A 79 28.78 32.85 0.30
N TYR A 80 28.83 32.97 -1.03
CA TYR A 80 29.35 34.16 -1.68
C TYR A 80 28.51 35.39 -1.35
N ILE A 81 27.19 35.31 -1.53
CA ILE A 81 26.28 36.43 -1.26
C ILE A 81 26.40 36.92 0.19
N ARG A 82 26.42 36.00 1.17
CA ARG A 82 26.59 36.35 2.59
C ARG A 82 27.92 36.99 2.90
N ARG A 83 29.02 36.43 2.40
CA ARG A 83 30.38 36.84 2.81
C ARG A 83 30.94 38.01 2.02
N GLN A 84 30.66 38.05 0.72
CA GLN A 84 31.30 38.98 -0.21
C GLN A 84 30.39 40.16 -0.55
N LEU A 85 29.06 39.95 -0.56
CA LEU A 85 28.09 41.06 -0.72
C LEU A 85 27.53 41.56 0.62
N CYS A 86 27.92 40.94 1.74
CA CYS A 86 27.51 41.33 3.10
C CYS A 86 25.99 41.49 3.27
N ILE A 87 25.19 40.66 2.59
CA ILE A 87 23.73 40.73 2.69
C ILE A 87 23.27 40.10 4.00
N ASP A 88 22.63 40.92 4.84
CA ASP A 88 22.14 40.53 6.15
C ASP A 88 21.02 39.48 6.08
N ALA A 89 20.99 38.56 7.05
CA ALA A 89 20.00 37.48 7.10
C ALA A 89 18.58 37.98 7.36
N ASN A 90 18.41 39.15 7.99
CA ASN A 90 17.12 39.78 8.21
C ASN A 90 16.62 40.51 6.95
N ARG A 91 17.53 40.98 6.08
CA ARG A 91 17.17 41.61 4.80
C ARG A 91 16.71 40.58 3.76
N PHE A 92 17.39 39.44 3.72
CA PHE A 92 17.10 38.36 2.79
C PHE A 92 17.33 37.03 3.49
N SER A 93 16.27 36.26 3.73
CA SER A 93 16.34 35.06 4.57
C SER A 93 17.24 33.97 3.98
N ASP A 94 17.80 33.10 4.82
CA ASP A 94 18.60 31.95 4.33
C ASP A 94 17.77 30.97 3.50
N LYS A 95 16.47 30.84 3.81
CA LYS A 95 15.53 30.03 3.02
C LYS A 95 15.38 30.61 1.60
N SER A 96 15.09 31.91 1.49
CA SER A 96 14.99 32.61 0.21
C SER A 96 16.29 32.55 -0.58
N LEU A 97 17.44 32.62 0.10
CA LEU A 97 18.76 32.55 -0.52
C LEU A 97 19.12 31.16 -1.05
N ASN A 98 18.74 30.09 -0.35
CA ASN A 98 18.86 28.72 -0.86
C ASN A 98 17.97 28.53 -2.09
N GLN A 99 16.71 28.97 -2.04
CA GLN A 99 15.79 28.91 -3.17
C GLN A 99 16.34 29.67 -4.39
N LEU A 100 16.83 30.90 -4.18
CA LEU A 100 17.48 31.68 -5.24
C LEU A 100 18.70 30.94 -5.79
N GLY A 101 19.58 30.40 -4.94
CA GLY A 101 20.76 29.65 -5.38
C GLY A 101 20.41 28.50 -6.31
N SER A 102 19.43 27.69 -5.91
CA SER A 102 18.91 26.56 -6.69
C SER A 102 18.34 27.03 -8.04
N LEU A 103 17.54 28.10 -8.03
CA LEU A 103 16.99 28.70 -9.24
C LEU A 103 18.07 29.25 -10.17
N VAL A 104 19.09 29.92 -9.63
CA VAL A 104 20.18 30.46 -10.45
C VAL A 104 20.99 29.33 -11.07
N MET A 105 21.42 28.35 -10.26
CA MET A 105 22.25 27.24 -10.74
C MET A 105 21.49 26.36 -11.76
N SER A 106 20.20 26.10 -11.57
CA SER A 106 19.41 25.37 -12.56
C SER A 106 19.34 26.07 -13.93
N LYS A 107 19.38 27.41 -13.97
CA LYS A 107 19.40 28.18 -15.22
C LYS A 107 20.80 28.38 -15.81
N THR A 108 21.87 28.11 -15.05
CA THR A 108 23.26 28.20 -15.55
C THR A 108 23.76 26.94 -16.23
N VAL A 109 23.08 25.80 -16.09
CA VAL A 109 23.45 24.59 -16.83
C VAL A 109 23.02 24.74 -18.30
N SER A 110 23.97 24.59 -19.23
CA SER A 110 23.69 24.63 -20.68
C SER A 110 22.98 23.35 -21.12
N GLU A 111 22.11 23.46 -22.12
CA GLU A 111 21.38 22.34 -22.73
C GLU A 111 22.32 21.20 -23.14
N ASP A 112 23.36 21.51 -23.90
CA ASP A 112 24.36 20.52 -24.36
C ASP A 112 25.15 19.87 -23.22
N SER A 113 25.19 20.49 -22.03
CA SER A 113 25.94 19.95 -20.89
C SER A 113 25.14 19.01 -20.01
N LEU A 114 23.80 18.99 -20.10
CA LEU A 114 23.00 18.10 -19.25
C LEU A 114 22.78 16.74 -19.91
N ASP A 115 22.49 16.71 -21.21
CA ASP A 115 22.34 15.44 -21.94
C ASP A 115 23.64 14.61 -21.90
N GLY A 116 24.81 15.25 -21.89
CA GLY A 116 26.09 14.55 -21.72
C GLY A 116 26.38 14.02 -20.31
N ARG A 117 25.57 14.40 -19.31
CA ARG A 117 25.69 13.95 -17.91
C ARG A 117 24.62 12.91 -17.54
N ILE A 118 23.59 12.79 -18.36
CA ILE A 118 22.47 11.87 -18.13
C ILE A 118 22.77 10.54 -18.83
N LYS A 119 22.69 9.46 -18.07
CA LYS A 119 22.69 8.09 -18.58
C LYS A 119 21.28 7.53 -18.48
N LEU A 120 20.83 6.83 -19.51
CA LEU A 120 19.58 6.07 -19.49
C LEU A 120 19.95 4.60 -19.47
N LEU A 121 19.61 3.92 -18.38
CA LEU A 121 19.81 2.49 -18.23
C LEU A 121 18.49 1.76 -18.52
N SER A 122 18.57 0.57 -19.11
CA SER A 122 17.40 -0.25 -19.43
C SER A 122 17.69 -1.73 -19.24
N GLY A 123 16.66 -2.53 -19.02
CA GLY A 123 16.83 -3.97 -18.83
C GLY A 123 17.68 -4.27 -17.59
N GLU A 124 18.56 -5.27 -17.71
CA GLU A 124 19.45 -5.73 -16.63
C GLU A 124 20.38 -4.65 -16.07
N GLU A 125 20.68 -3.59 -16.84
CA GLU A 125 21.48 -2.46 -16.34
C GLU A 125 20.82 -1.76 -15.15
N ILE A 126 19.48 -1.80 -15.06
CA ILE A 126 18.73 -1.26 -13.93
C ILE A 126 19.02 -2.09 -12.67
N VAL A 127 18.91 -3.42 -12.77
CA VAL A 127 19.14 -4.34 -11.64
C VAL A 127 20.59 -4.26 -11.19
N GLU A 128 21.54 -4.27 -12.13
CA GLU A 128 22.96 -4.10 -11.83
C GLU A 128 23.21 -2.79 -11.07
N HIS A 129 22.64 -1.67 -11.52
CA HIS A 129 22.79 -0.38 -10.84
C HIS A 129 22.25 -0.41 -9.41
N TYR A 130 21.07 -1.01 -9.19
CA TYR A 130 20.51 -1.16 -7.84
C TYR A 130 21.33 -2.12 -6.95
N SER A 131 21.99 -3.12 -7.53
CA SER A 131 22.85 -4.07 -6.78
C SER A 131 24.10 -3.39 -6.19
N ILE A 132 24.67 -2.40 -6.89
CA ILE A 132 25.90 -1.70 -6.48
C ILE A 132 25.64 -0.31 -5.89
N ALA A 133 24.41 0.20 -5.95
CA ALA A 133 24.07 1.51 -5.44
C ALA A 133 24.31 1.61 -3.92
N PRO A 134 24.71 2.78 -3.39
CA PRO A 134 24.92 2.97 -1.97
C PRO A 134 23.67 2.62 -1.16
N ALA A 135 23.87 1.98 -0.01
CA ALA A 135 22.79 1.60 0.91
C ALA A 135 21.91 2.81 1.26
N GLY A 136 20.58 2.65 1.14
CA GLY A 136 19.61 3.71 1.42
C GLY A 136 18.23 3.52 0.79
N SER A 137 18.05 2.51 -0.06
CA SER A 137 16.73 2.06 -0.53
C SER A 137 16.52 0.61 -0.11
N CYS A 138 15.28 0.25 0.21
CA CYS A 138 14.85 -1.14 0.46
C CYS A 138 14.96 -2.06 -0.77
N MET A 139 15.40 -1.52 -1.92
CA MET A 139 15.57 -2.22 -3.18
C MET A 139 17.04 -2.29 -3.63
N THR A 140 18.00 -1.89 -2.79
CA THR A 140 19.43 -1.93 -3.13
C THR A 140 20.14 -3.12 -2.52
N GLY A 141 21.27 -3.54 -3.10
CA GLY A 141 22.05 -4.68 -2.59
C GLY A 141 21.34 -6.02 -2.79
N ASP A 142 21.23 -6.82 -1.71
CA ASP A 142 20.61 -8.16 -1.74
C ASP A 142 19.12 -8.14 -2.12
N ASP A 143 18.46 -6.99 -2.03
CA ASP A 143 17.06 -6.79 -2.41
C ASP A 143 16.88 -6.25 -3.84
N SER A 144 17.97 -6.08 -4.60
CA SER A 144 17.92 -5.55 -5.97
C SER A 144 17.11 -6.40 -6.94
N TRP A 145 16.94 -7.70 -6.67
CA TRP A 145 16.06 -8.55 -7.47
C TRP A 145 14.58 -8.10 -7.43
N LYS A 146 14.15 -7.30 -6.43
CA LYS A 146 12.79 -6.73 -6.38
C LYS A 146 12.51 -5.77 -7.54
N VAL A 147 13.55 -5.18 -8.16
CA VAL A 147 13.40 -4.32 -9.34
C VAL A 147 13.49 -5.07 -10.66
N GLN A 148 13.52 -6.41 -10.65
CA GLN A 148 13.57 -7.23 -11.87
C GLN A 148 12.41 -6.93 -12.82
N ILE A 149 11.21 -6.62 -12.30
CA ILE A 149 10.06 -6.22 -13.13
C ILE A 149 10.38 -5.01 -14.03
N TYR A 150 11.31 -4.12 -13.64
CA TYR A 150 11.73 -3.02 -14.50
C TYR A 150 12.63 -3.50 -15.64
N ALA A 151 13.56 -4.42 -15.35
CA ALA A 151 14.42 -5.02 -16.36
C ALA A 151 13.64 -5.82 -17.40
N ASP A 152 12.57 -6.51 -16.96
CA ASP A 152 11.72 -7.31 -17.83
C ASP A 152 10.80 -6.47 -18.73
N ASN A 153 10.71 -5.16 -18.49
CA ASN A 153 9.86 -4.22 -19.23
C ASN A 153 10.66 -3.01 -19.78
N PRO A 154 11.71 -3.22 -20.60
CA PRO A 154 12.64 -2.16 -21.02
C PRO A 154 12.02 -1.11 -21.95
N ASP A 155 10.91 -1.45 -22.61
CA ASP A 155 10.14 -0.53 -23.44
C ASP A 155 9.23 0.39 -22.61
N VAL A 156 8.88 -0.02 -21.39
CA VAL A 156 7.97 0.70 -20.48
C VAL A 156 8.75 1.55 -19.47
N VAL A 157 9.90 1.06 -18.98
CA VAL A 157 10.65 1.75 -17.93
C VAL A 157 12.15 1.79 -18.19
N LYS A 158 12.74 2.95 -17.90
CA LYS A 158 14.18 3.19 -17.91
C LYS A 158 14.60 3.85 -16.59
N LEU A 159 15.88 3.73 -16.24
CA LEU A 159 16.46 4.44 -15.11
C LEU A 159 17.30 5.62 -15.62
N VAL A 160 16.91 6.83 -15.25
CA VAL A 160 17.65 8.07 -15.51
C VAL A 160 18.69 8.25 -14.41
N ILE A 161 19.96 8.34 -14.78
CA ILE A 161 21.07 8.62 -13.86
C ILE A 161 21.74 9.95 -14.23
N LEU A 162 21.85 10.86 -13.28
CA LEU A 162 22.60 12.11 -13.42
C LEU A 162 23.84 12.08 -12.51
N ASP A 163 25.01 12.23 -13.14
CA ASP A 163 26.34 12.21 -12.48
C ASP A 163 26.55 11.04 -11.50
N ASP A 164 26.07 9.85 -11.87
CA ASP A 164 26.26 8.58 -11.12
C ASP A 164 25.66 8.53 -9.70
N HIS A 165 24.92 9.56 -9.29
CA HIS A 165 24.42 9.68 -7.91
C HIS A 165 22.94 10.02 -7.80
N VAL A 166 22.39 10.70 -8.80
CA VAL A 166 20.99 11.10 -8.82
C VAL A 166 20.24 10.17 -9.74
N ARG A 167 19.11 9.63 -9.30
CA ARG A 167 18.33 8.66 -10.07
C ARG A 167 16.83 8.96 -10.06
N ALA A 168 16.16 8.62 -11.15
CA ALA A 168 14.70 8.61 -11.27
C ALA A 168 14.28 7.56 -12.30
N LEU A 169 13.11 6.94 -12.13
CA LEU A 169 12.52 6.11 -13.17
C LEU A 169 11.92 7.00 -14.26
N LEU A 170 11.95 6.53 -15.50
CA LEU A 170 11.35 7.19 -16.66
C LEU A 170 10.41 6.19 -17.32
N TRP A 171 9.12 6.51 -17.25
CA TRP A 171 8.02 5.64 -17.64
C TRP A 171 7.49 6.05 -19.01
N ASN A 172 7.23 5.09 -19.88
CA ASN A 172 6.43 5.27 -21.08
C ASN A 172 5.02 4.74 -20.77
N CYS A 173 4.06 5.67 -20.72
CA CYS A 173 2.67 5.38 -20.41
C CYS A 173 1.92 4.82 -21.61
N ASP A 174 0.81 4.13 -21.33
CA ASP A 174 -0.01 3.45 -22.33
C ASP A 174 -0.64 4.42 -23.34
N ASP A 175 -0.75 5.71 -22.98
CA ASP A 175 -1.23 6.80 -23.84
C ASP A 175 -0.12 7.50 -24.64
N GLY A 176 1.13 7.01 -24.54
CA GLY A 176 2.29 7.54 -25.23
C GLY A 176 2.99 8.70 -24.53
N VAL A 177 2.53 9.12 -23.35
CA VAL A 177 3.20 10.12 -22.53
C VAL A 177 4.42 9.51 -21.83
N THR A 178 5.52 10.26 -21.75
CA THR A 178 6.68 9.85 -20.94
C THR A 178 6.67 10.62 -19.62
N VAL A 179 6.75 9.90 -18.50
CA VAL A 179 6.70 10.45 -17.14
C VAL A 179 8.01 10.20 -16.40
N LEU A 180 8.65 11.26 -15.91
CA LEU A 180 9.78 11.20 -14.98
C LEU A 180 9.25 11.06 -13.55
N ASP A 181 9.60 9.94 -12.92
CA ASP A 181 9.24 9.62 -11.54
C ASP A 181 9.97 10.53 -10.53
N ARG A 182 9.75 10.26 -9.25
CA ARG A 182 10.44 10.89 -8.12
C ARG A 182 11.96 10.79 -8.28
N ILE A 183 12.62 11.89 -7.96
CA ILE A 183 14.06 12.04 -8.10
C ILE A 183 14.74 11.80 -6.74
N TYR A 184 15.74 10.92 -6.74
CA TYR A 184 16.52 10.55 -5.57
C TYR A 184 17.98 11.01 -5.69
N PRO A 185 18.58 11.56 -4.62
CA PRO A 185 17.96 11.91 -3.35
C PRO A 185 17.04 13.14 -3.46
N SER A 186 15.95 13.16 -2.69
CA SER A 186 15.00 14.28 -2.66
C SER A 186 15.61 15.55 -2.08
N GLY A 187 15.11 16.72 -2.48
CA GLY A 187 15.48 18.00 -1.88
C GLY A 187 16.89 18.52 -2.22
N CYS A 188 17.56 17.94 -3.21
CA CYS A 188 18.82 18.46 -3.74
C CYS A 188 18.62 19.29 -5.01
N ASP A 189 19.62 20.11 -5.36
CA ASP A 189 19.59 20.96 -6.57
C ASP A 189 19.40 20.15 -7.88
N ALA A 190 19.68 18.84 -7.85
CA ALA A 190 19.50 17.96 -8.99
C ALA A 190 18.03 17.70 -9.34
N VAL A 191 17.10 17.88 -8.38
CA VAL A 191 15.65 17.75 -8.63
C VAL A 191 15.22 18.77 -9.70
N SER A 192 15.54 20.05 -9.48
CA SER A 192 15.22 21.11 -10.42
C SER A 192 15.93 20.95 -11.78
N LEU A 193 17.12 20.34 -11.80
CA LEU A 193 17.84 20.05 -13.05
C LEU A 193 17.13 18.98 -13.88
N LEU A 194 16.76 17.85 -13.28
CA LEU A 194 16.08 16.76 -13.98
C LEU A 194 14.64 17.13 -14.36
N GLN A 195 13.92 17.91 -13.55
CA GLN A 195 12.62 18.46 -13.95
C GLN A 195 12.73 19.40 -15.15
N THR A 196 13.71 20.33 -15.13
CA THR A 196 13.98 21.21 -16.29
C THR A 196 14.36 20.40 -17.54
N TRP A 197 15.05 19.28 -17.36
CA TRP A 197 15.38 18.36 -18.46
C TRP A 197 14.14 17.66 -19.01
N ALA A 198 13.28 17.11 -18.15
CA ALA A 198 12.02 16.50 -18.52
C ALA A 198 11.14 17.48 -19.32
N GLU A 199 10.93 18.71 -18.80
CA GLU A 199 10.17 19.77 -19.50
C GLU A 199 10.68 20.00 -20.92
N LYS A 200 12.01 20.05 -21.10
CA LYS A 200 12.64 20.30 -22.41
C LYS A 200 12.49 19.13 -23.37
N LYS A 201 12.45 17.91 -22.87
CA LYS A 201 12.17 16.71 -23.68
C LYS A 201 10.68 16.54 -23.96
N GLY A 202 9.83 17.38 -23.36
CA GLY A 202 8.37 17.24 -23.44
C GLY A 202 7.83 16.12 -22.54
N TYR A 203 8.60 15.71 -21.53
CA TYR A 203 8.18 14.71 -20.56
C TYR A 203 7.40 15.35 -19.43
N VAL A 204 6.42 14.62 -18.93
CA VAL A 204 5.72 14.92 -17.69
C VAL A 204 6.62 14.52 -16.52
N TYR A 205 6.49 15.18 -15.38
CA TYR A 205 7.24 14.81 -14.18
C TYR A 205 6.39 14.94 -12.93
N ARG A 206 6.74 14.17 -11.90
CA ARG A 206 6.09 14.26 -10.59
C ARG A 206 6.41 15.57 -9.87
N ILE A 207 5.38 16.26 -9.38
CA ILE A 207 5.52 17.58 -8.74
C ILE A 207 5.99 17.48 -7.29
N SER A 208 5.54 16.45 -6.54
CA SER A 208 5.80 16.31 -5.10
C SER A 208 6.70 15.11 -4.79
N ASP A 209 7.75 15.32 -3.99
CA ASP A 209 8.59 14.22 -3.47
C ASP A 209 7.97 13.55 -2.23
N GLY A 210 6.82 14.02 -1.74
CA GLY A 210 6.16 13.49 -0.55
C GLY A 210 5.35 12.24 -0.85
N ARG A 211 5.10 11.43 0.19
CA ARG A 211 4.04 10.40 0.12
C ARG A 211 2.73 11.13 -0.15
N CYS A 212 2.04 10.76 -1.22
CA CYS A 212 0.70 11.25 -1.48
C CYS A 212 -0.28 10.22 -0.94
N ASP A 213 -1.16 10.64 -0.05
CA ASP A 213 -2.29 9.82 0.43
C ASP A 213 -3.44 9.77 -0.60
N TYR A 214 -3.28 10.48 -1.73
CA TYR A 214 -4.22 10.62 -2.85
C TYR A 214 -3.48 10.44 -4.20
N SER A 215 -4.16 10.72 -5.32
CA SER A 215 -3.57 10.74 -6.66
C SER A 215 -2.21 11.46 -6.70
N VAL A 216 -1.24 10.87 -7.40
CA VAL A 216 0.10 11.45 -7.52
C VAL A 216 0.06 12.64 -8.47
N PRO A 217 0.37 13.87 -8.03
CA PRO A 217 0.28 15.06 -8.87
C PRO A 217 1.41 15.11 -9.90
N LEU A 218 1.02 15.11 -11.17
CA LEU A 218 1.92 15.22 -12.33
C LEU A 218 1.87 16.61 -12.95
N SER A 219 2.94 17.00 -13.64
CA SER A 219 3.15 18.36 -14.17
C SER A 219 2.09 18.83 -15.17
N ASP A 220 1.39 17.91 -15.83
CA ASP A 220 0.31 18.18 -16.77
C ASP A 220 -1.08 18.13 -16.13
N GLY A 221 -1.17 17.71 -14.87
CA GLY A 221 -2.41 17.60 -14.11
C GLY A 221 -3.30 16.43 -14.51
N LEU A 222 -2.77 15.45 -15.26
CA LEU A 222 -3.51 14.26 -15.69
C LEU A 222 -3.06 13.01 -14.93
N ASN A 223 -3.90 11.98 -14.96
CA ASN A 223 -3.55 10.63 -14.50
C ASN A 223 -3.15 9.79 -15.71
N HIS A 224 -2.08 9.00 -15.55
CA HIS A 224 -1.63 8.07 -16.59
C HIS A 224 -1.58 6.65 -16.05
N LYS A 225 -1.45 5.71 -16.98
CA LYS A 225 -1.31 4.28 -16.70
C LYS A 225 -0.09 3.71 -17.40
N ILE A 226 0.47 2.67 -16.81
CA ILE A 226 1.49 1.82 -17.40
C ILE A 226 1.02 0.37 -17.32
N THR A 227 1.37 -0.42 -18.32
CA THR A 227 1.20 -1.87 -18.29
C THR A 227 2.56 -2.55 -18.19
N LEU A 228 2.76 -3.39 -17.16
CA LEU A 228 4.00 -4.13 -16.93
C LEU A 228 3.74 -5.63 -17.00
N ARG A 229 4.55 -6.36 -17.78
CA ARG A 229 4.58 -7.83 -17.75
C ARG A 229 5.10 -8.30 -16.40
N LYS A 230 4.48 -9.34 -15.86
CA LYS A 230 4.84 -9.91 -14.58
C LYS A 230 5.71 -11.15 -14.76
N SER A 231 6.90 -11.15 -14.17
CA SER A 231 7.79 -12.33 -14.09
C SER A 231 7.73 -13.03 -12.73
N ALA A 232 7.33 -12.30 -11.68
CA ALA A 232 7.18 -12.81 -10.33
C ALA A 232 6.07 -12.06 -9.56
N ASN A 233 5.51 -12.69 -8.52
CA ASN A 233 4.53 -12.08 -7.61
C ASN A 233 5.20 -11.19 -6.54
N ILE A 234 6.22 -10.44 -6.93
CA ILE A 234 6.98 -9.57 -6.03
C ILE A 234 7.22 -8.27 -6.75
N PHE A 235 6.83 -7.17 -6.10
CA PHE A 235 6.80 -5.86 -6.73
C PHE A 235 7.66 -4.90 -5.94
N PRO A 236 8.45 -4.05 -6.61
CA PRO A 236 9.15 -2.97 -5.94
C PRO A 236 8.16 -1.97 -5.35
N TYR A 237 8.62 -1.19 -4.38
CA TYR A 237 7.90 0.03 -4.00
C TYR A 237 7.81 0.95 -5.22
N MET A 238 6.59 1.38 -5.58
CA MET A 238 6.36 2.23 -6.74
C MET A 238 5.91 3.62 -6.29
N ASP A 239 6.70 4.64 -6.65
CA ASP A 239 6.50 6.01 -6.22
C ASP A 239 5.33 6.68 -6.94
N THR A 240 5.32 6.66 -8.29
CA THR A 240 4.31 7.36 -9.09
C THR A 240 3.13 6.48 -9.49
N PHE A 241 3.40 5.27 -9.99
CA PHE A 241 2.38 4.33 -10.45
C PHE A 241 2.13 3.26 -9.39
N GLY A 242 1.71 3.69 -8.20
CA GLY A 242 1.57 2.80 -7.04
C GLY A 242 0.24 2.02 -7.00
N TYR A 243 -0.79 2.47 -7.71
CA TYR A 243 -2.14 1.91 -7.64
C TYR A 243 -2.34 0.91 -8.78
N ILE A 244 -2.57 -0.37 -8.46
CA ILE A 244 -2.46 -1.45 -9.45
C ILE A 244 -3.68 -2.36 -9.50
N GLU A 245 -3.90 -2.94 -10.68
CA GLU A 245 -4.78 -4.07 -10.92
C GLU A 245 -3.94 -5.23 -11.50
N ASP A 246 -4.07 -6.43 -10.92
CA ASP A 246 -3.31 -7.63 -11.33
C ASP A 246 -4.19 -8.54 -12.21
N TYR A 247 -3.71 -8.84 -13.42
CA TYR A 247 -4.41 -9.67 -14.40
C TYR A 247 -3.73 -11.04 -14.58
N GLY A 248 -2.90 -11.46 -13.63
CA GLY A 248 -2.10 -12.68 -13.71
C GLY A 248 -0.77 -12.40 -14.40
N ASP A 249 -0.73 -12.41 -15.73
CA ASP A 249 0.54 -12.32 -16.48
C ASP A 249 1.07 -10.88 -16.63
N TYR A 250 0.26 -9.89 -16.28
CA TYR A 250 0.63 -8.48 -16.31
C TYR A 250 -0.12 -7.71 -15.21
N ILE A 251 0.45 -6.57 -14.85
CA ILE A 251 -0.22 -5.58 -14.00
C ILE A 251 -0.46 -4.30 -14.81
N VAL A 252 -1.54 -3.62 -14.49
CA VAL A 252 -1.76 -2.24 -14.93
C VAL A 252 -1.63 -1.36 -13.70
N ALA A 253 -0.75 -0.37 -13.75
CA ALA A 253 -0.48 0.55 -12.66
C ALA A 253 -0.86 1.98 -13.04
N SER A 254 -1.36 2.75 -12.09
CA SER A 254 -1.92 4.08 -12.29
C SER A 254 -1.37 5.07 -11.26
N SER A 255 -1.30 6.36 -11.65
CA SER A 255 -1.06 7.47 -10.73
C SER A 255 -2.32 7.92 -9.98
N ASP A 256 -3.49 7.39 -10.37
CA ASP A 256 -4.80 7.67 -9.77
C ASP A 256 -5.06 6.79 -8.54
N CYS A 257 -5.44 7.40 -7.41
CA CYS A 257 -5.71 6.67 -6.18
C CYS A 257 -7.02 5.88 -6.18
N ASP A 258 -7.94 6.21 -7.09
CA ASP A 258 -9.22 5.51 -7.23
C ASP A 258 -9.10 4.30 -8.18
N TYR A 259 -7.89 3.99 -8.66
CA TYR A 259 -7.64 2.90 -9.58
C TYR A 259 -7.12 1.64 -8.88
N GLY A 260 -7.59 0.48 -9.35
CA GLY A 260 -7.03 -0.81 -8.99
C GLY A 260 -7.40 -1.28 -7.59
N SER A 261 -7.13 -2.56 -7.34
CA SER A 261 -7.45 -3.24 -6.09
C SER A 261 -6.33 -3.16 -5.05
N PHE A 262 -5.11 -2.74 -5.45
CA PHE A 262 -3.93 -2.75 -4.58
C PHE A 262 -3.09 -1.48 -4.66
N HIS A 263 -2.33 -1.20 -3.60
CA HIS A 263 -1.36 -0.10 -3.54
C HIS A 263 0.04 -0.62 -3.18
N LEU A 264 1.01 -0.42 -4.07
CA LEU A 264 2.42 -0.83 -3.93
C LEU A 264 3.24 0.16 -3.09
N ASN A 265 2.84 0.36 -1.83
CA ASN A 265 3.47 1.30 -0.91
C ASN A 265 4.32 0.64 0.21
N SER A 266 4.50 -0.68 0.13
CA SER A 266 5.29 -1.44 1.09
C SER A 266 6.76 -1.47 0.68
N THR A 267 7.65 -1.22 1.65
CA THR A 267 9.10 -1.30 1.42
C THR A 267 9.61 -2.73 1.32
N ASP A 268 8.83 -3.71 1.76
CA ASP A 268 9.24 -5.11 1.81
C ASP A 268 8.95 -5.86 0.50
N GLY A 269 8.32 -5.19 -0.45
CA GLY A 269 7.97 -5.72 -1.77
C GLY A 269 6.72 -6.60 -1.82
N GLY A 270 5.98 -6.67 -0.71
CA GLY A 270 4.66 -7.30 -0.64
C GLY A 270 3.52 -6.29 -0.75
N HIS A 271 2.36 -6.71 -1.25
CA HIS A 271 1.15 -5.89 -1.15
C HIS A 271 0.79 -5.73 0.34
N SER A 272 0.75 -4.50 0.83
CA SER A 272 0.18 -4.24 2.16
C SER A 272 -1.28 -4.72 2.15
N GLY A 273 -1.62 -5.68 3.02
CA GLY A 273 -2.97 -6.24 3.10
C GLY A 273 -3.14 -7.63 2.48
N LEU A 274 -2.08 -8.31 2.04
CA LEU A 274 -2.15 -9.74 1.70
C LEU A 274 -1.35 -10.59 2.69
N ARG A 275 -1.93 -11.71 3.12
CA ARG A 275 -1.24 -12.74 3.91
C ARG A 275 -1.27 -14.08 3.19
N ARG A 276 -0.20 -14.85 3.36
CA ARG A 276 -0.09 -16.18 2.76
C ARG A 276 -0.93 -17.19 3.54
N CYS A 277 -1.76 -17.96 2.84
CA CYS A 277 -2.45 -19.12 3.39
C CYS A 277 -1.44 -20.16 3.86
N SER A 278 -1.52 -20.57 5.12
CA SER A 278 -0.65 -21.58 5.72
C SER A 278 -0.90 -23.00 5.21
N SER A 279 -1.95 -23.23 4.41
CA SER A 279 -2.31 -24.55 3.89
C SER A 279 -2.09 -24.70 2.38
N CYS A 280 -2.39 -23.68 1.57
CA CYS A 280 -2.32 -23.75 0.11
C CYS A 280 -1.41 -22.68 -0.53
N ASP A 281 -0.72 -21.89 0.29
CA ASP A 281 0.18 -20.80 -0.11
C ASP A 281 -0.46 -19.66 -0.94
N ALA A 282 -1.78 -19.67 -1.13
CA ALA A 282 -2.50 -18.57 -1.77
C ALA A 282 -2.33 -17.25 -1.00
N MET A 283 -2.21 -16.13 -1.70
CA MET A 283 -2.21 -14.79 -1.08
C MET A 283 -3.65 -14.34 -0.85
N ILE A 284 -4.00 -13.99 0.38
CA ILE A 284 -5.37 -13.70 0.82
C ILE A 284 -5.44 -12.25 1.31
N PRO A 285 -6.44 -11.47 0.89
CA PRO A 285 -6.77 -10.19 1.51
C PRO A 285 -6.89 -10.29 3.04
N GLU A 286 -6.39 -9.28 3.76
CA GLU A 286 -6.41 -9.28 5.23
C GLU A 286 -7.84 -9.23 5.81
N ASP A 287 -8.83 -8.82 5.03
CA ASP A 287 -10.26 -8.86 5.36
C ASP A 287 -10.94 -10.20 5.04
N GLU A 288 -10.31 -11.06 4.23
CA GLU A 288 -10.78 -12.41 3.88
C GLU A 288 -10.05 -13.52 4.66
N ILE A 289 -9.18 -13.13 5.60
CA ILE A 289 -8.31 -14.07 6.31
C ILE A 289 -9.00 -14.67 7.54
N HIS A 290 -8.89 -15.99 7.69
CA HIS A 290 -9.21 -16.65 8.95
C HIS A 290 -7.92 -16.90 9.73
N SER A 291 -7.82 -16.38 10.95
CA SER A 291 -6.64 -16.54 11.80
C SER A 291 -6.91 -17.54 12.93
N VAL A 292 -6.15 -18.64 12.97
CA VAL A 292 -6.26 -19.67 14.00
C VAL A 292 -4.87 -20.01 14.53
N ASN A 293 -4.65 -19.85 15.84
CA ASN A 293 -3.37 -20.13 16.50
C ASN A 293 -2.16 -19.44 15.85
N GLY A 294 -2.34 -18.22 15.33
CA GLY A 294 -1.27 -17.45 14.66
C GLY A 294 -1.00 -17.85 13.21
N TYR A 295 -1.73 -18.84 12.68
CA TYR A 295 -1.72 -19.21 11.27
C TYR A 295 -2.87 -18.57 10.52
N SER A 296 -2.68 -18.37 9.22
CA SER A 296 -3.60 -17.66 8.34
C SER A 296 -4.18 -18.61 7.29
N TYR A 297 -5.49 -18.63 7.12
CA TYR A 297 -6.19 -19.54 6.21
C TYR A 297 -7.13 -18.77 5.29
N CYS A 298 -7.25 -19.21 4.03
CA CYS A 298 -8.33 -18.76 3.16
C CYS A 298 -9.61 -19.46 3.60
N SER A 299 -10.78 -18.95 3.24
CA SER A 299 -12.06 -19.54 3.67
C SER A 299 -12.18 -21.02 3.30
N HIS A 300 -11.73 -21.42 2.10
CA HIS A 300 -11.76 -22.83 1.70
C HIS A 300 -10.93 -23.72 2.63
N CYS A 301 -9.64 -23.42 2.82
CA CYS A 301 -8.77 -24.21 3.70
C CYS A 301 -9.15 -24.09 5.19
N PHE A 302 -9.80 -22.99 5.58
CA PHE A 302 -10.37 -22.84 6.91
C PHE A 302 -11.52 -23.83 7.10
N TYR A 303 -12.54 -23.81 6.23
CA TYR A 303 -13.73 -24.66 6.37
C TYR A 303 -13.50 -26.15 6.11
N GLU A 304 -12.38 -26.54 5.49
CA GLU A 304 -11.95 -27.95 5.43
C GLU A 304 -11.47 -28.50 6.78
N LYS A 305 -11.02 -27.63 7.70
CA LYS A 305 -10.38 -28.04 8.97
C LYS A 305 -11.11 -27.53 10.20
N TYR A 306 -11.79 -26.40 10.08
CA TYR A 306 -12.38 -25.65 11.17
C TYR A 306 -13.80 -25.19 10.81
N PHE A 307 -14.58 -24.83 11.83
CA PHE A 307 -15.85 -24.16 11.68
C PHE A 307 -16.09 -23.21 12.86
N TYR A 308 -17.07 -22.32 12.74
CA TYR A 308 -17.55 -21.51 13.86
C TYR A 308 -18.78 -22.16 14.49
N CYS A 309 -18.72 -22.39 15.81
CA CYS A 309 -19.84 -22.97 16.56
C CYS A 309 -21.08 -22.08 16.47
N ALA A 310 -22.21 -22.63 16.00
CA ALA A 310 -23.46 -21.89 15.81
C ALA A 310 -24.08 -21.29 17.09
N HIS A 311 -23.56 -21.66 18.26
CA HIS A 311 -24.02 -21.13 19.55
C HIS A 311 -23.05 -20.12 20.17
N CYS A 312 -21.74 -20.35 20.09
CA CYS A 312 -20.75 -19.54 20.81
C CYS A 312 -19.73 -18.83 19.91
N ASP A 313 -19.86 -18.98 18.59
CA ASP A 313 -19.00 -18.42 17.55
C ASP A 313 -17.50 -18.71 17.71
N THR A 314 -17.15 -19.69 18.55
CA THR A 314 -15.77 -20.11 18.76
C THR A 314 -15.32 -21.01 17.62
N GLU A 315 -14.12 -20.76 17.09
CA GLU A 315 -13.49 -21.63 16.12
C GLU A 315 -13.22 -23.01 16.72
N THR A 316 -13.59 -24.07 16.00
CA THR A 316 -13.47 -25.46 16.45
C THR A 316 -13.00 -26.32 15.29
N LEU A 317 -12.23 -27.38 15.56
CA LEU A 317 -11.86 -28.37 14.56
C LEU A 317 -13.11 -29.11 14.05
N ILE A 318 -13.19 -29.34 12.74
CA ILE A 318 -14.36 -30.00 12.13
C ILE A 318 -14.61 -31.40 12.72
N ASP A 319 -13.54 -32.12 13.07
CA ASP A 319 -13.59 -33.45 13.69
C ASP A 319 -14.18 -33.45 15.11
N ASP A 320 -14.17 -32.31 15.80
CA ASP A 320 -14.75 -32.12 17.15
C ASP A 320 -16.20 -31.57 17.09
N GLY A 321 -16.73 -31.34 15.90
CA GLY A 321 -18.04 -30.74 15.67
C GLY A 321 -19.18 -31.76 15.61
N ILE A 322 -20.35 -31.35 16.09
CA ILE A 322 -21.61 -32.10 15.92
C ILE A 322 -22.54 -31.29 15.02
N SER A 323 -22.98 -31.90 13.92
CA SER A 323 -23.92 -31.31 12.97
C SER A 323 -25.37 -31.63 13.36
N VAL A 324 -26.21 -30.60 13.51
CA VAL A 324 -27.66 -30.71 13.73
C VAL A 324 -28.34 -29.62 12.90
N ASN A 325 -29.27 -30.01 12.02
CA ASN A 325 -30.04 -29.09 11.17
C ASN A 325 -29.16 -28.09 10.40
N ASP A 326 -28.14 -28.59 9.70
CA ASP A 326 -27.15 -27.82 8.92
C ASP A 326 -26.32 -26.81 9.74
N LYS A 327 -26.38 -26.90 11.07
CA LYS A 327 -25.56 -26.10 12.00
C LYS A 327 -24.56 -26.97 12.71
N MET A 328 -23.35 -26.44 12.91
CA MET A 328 -22.27 -27.13 13.59
C MET A 328 -22.10 -26.59 15.01
N TYR A 329 -22.02 -27.49 15.99
CA TYR A 329 -21.86 -27.16 17.41
C TYR A 329 -20.54 -27.73 17.92
N CYS A 330 -19.79 -26.95 18.69
CA CYS A 330 -18.57 -27.45 19.33
C CYS A 330 -18.88 -28.50 20.41
N GLY A 331 -17.89 -29.31 20.78
CA GLY A 331 -18.04 -30.36 21.80
C GLY A 331 -18.53 -29.89 23.17
N ARG A 332 -18.35 -28.60 23.52
CA ARG A 332 -18.89 -28.02 24.76
C ARG A 332 -20.36 -27.66 24.60
N CYS A 333 -20.71 -26.88 23.58
CA CYS A 333 -22.08 -26.45 23.34
C CYS A 333 -23.00 -27.63 23.05
N SER A 334 -22.52 -28.66 22.34
CA SER A 334 -23.32 -29.86 22.09
C SER A 334 -23.69 -30.63 23.35
N LYS A 335 -22.87 -30.61 24.41
CA LYS A 335 -23.19 -31.24 25.69
C LYS A 335 -24.16 -30.43 26.55
N THR A 336 -24.30 -29.13 26.26
CA THR A 336 -25.11 -28.21 27.08
C THR A 336 -26.45 -27.88 26.42
N PHE A 337 -26.49 -27.75 25.10
CA PHE A 337 -27.65 -27.23 24.37
C PHE A 337 -28.28 -28.23 23.41
N LEU A 338 -27.67 -29.41 23.25
CA LEU A 338 -28.24 -30.48 22.46
C LEU A 338 -28.60 -31.64 23.39
N VAL A 339 -29.76 -32.21 23.10
CA VAL A 339 -30.25 -33.43 23.74
C VAL A 339 -30.27 -34.55 22.71
N ARG A 340 -30.23 -35.80 23.17
CA ARG A 340 -30.33 -36.96 22.29
C ARG A 340 -31.75 -37.49 22.32
N CYS A 341 -32.36 -37.63 21.16
CA CYS A 341 -33.63 -38.33 21.03
C CYS A 341 -33.48 -39.75 21.57
N HIS A 342 -34.38 -40.16 22.46
CA HIS A 342 -34.39 -41.51 23.05
C HIS A 342 -34.43 -42.60 21.96
N ASP A 343 -35.35 -42.49 21.01
CA ASP A 343 -35.60 -43.56 20.04
C ASP A 343 -34.53 -43.68 18.94
N CYS A 344 -34.15 -42.56 18.32
CA CYS A 344 -33.22 -42.58 17.18
C CYS A 344 -31.78 -42.22 17.52
N ASN A 345 -31.51 -41.85 18.79
CA ASN A 345 -30.20 -41.45 19.32
C ASN A 345 -29.54 -40.28 18.55
N ARG A 346 -30.31 -39.54 17.74
CA ARG A 346 -29.85 -38.34 17.03
C ARG A 346 -29.87 -37.14 17.97
N TYR A 347 -28.90 -36.26 17.82
CA TYR A 347 -28.89 -34.99 18.52
C TYR A 347 -29.96 -34.05 17.96
N MET A 348 -30.58 -33.30 18.85
CA MET A 348 -31.54 -32.25 18.53
C MET A 348 -31.34 -31.07 19.48
N VAL A 349 -31.78 -29.89 19.07
CA VAL A 349 -31.78 -28.71 19.95
C VAL A 349 -32.82 -28.94 21.05
N GLU A 350 -32.53 -28.56 22.29
CA GLU A 350 -33.45 -28.72 23.42
C GLU A 350 -34.85 -28.12 23.15
N SER A 351 -34.92 -27.00 22.41
CA SER A 351 -36.21 -26.40 22.01
C SER A 351 -37.05 -27.24 21.05
N ASP A 352 -36.44 -28.20 20.36
CA ASP A 352 -37.08 -29.10 19.41
C ASP A 352 -37.42 -30.46 20.06
N ALA A 353 -37.03 -30.64 21.33
CA ALA A 353 -37.32 -31.83 22.10
C ALA A 353 -38.78 -31.88 22.53
N ILE A 354 -39.41 -33.04 22.37
CA ILE A 354 -40.76 -33.29 22.88
C ILE A 354 -40.64 -34.30 24.02
N ALA A 355 -41.08 -33.90 25.21
CA ALA A 355 -41.08 -34.76 26.39
C ALA A 355 -42.31 -35.68 26.38
N VAL A 356 -42.09 -36.99 26.47
CA VAL A 356 -43.12 -38.04 26.47
C VAL A 356 -42.88 -39.00 27.63
N TYR A 357 -43.91 -39.74 28.06
CA TYR A 357 -43.81 -40.69 29.16
C TYR A 357 -43.70 -42.11 28.60
N ALA A 358 -42.59 -42.80 28.90
CA ALA A 358 -42.35 -44.16 28.44
C ALA A 358 -41.63 -44.96 29.53
N ASP A 359 -42.04 -46.21 29.75
CA ASP A 359 -41.44 -47.12 30.73
C ASP A 359 -41.23 -46.48 32.13
N GLU A 360 -42.26 -45.80 32.62
CA GLU A 360 -42.29 -45.10 33.92
C GLU A 360 -41.35 -43.87 34.04
N GLU A 361 -40.67 -43.44 32.98
CA GLU A 361 -39.78 -42.27 32.95
C GLU A 361 -40.19 -41.22 31.90
N MET A 362 -39.89 -39.95 32.16
CA MET A 362 -40.01 -38.89 31.16
C MET A 362 -38.78 -38.93 30.25
N ILE A 363 -39.00 -39.13 28.96
CA ILE A 363 -37.95 -39.16 27.92
C ILE A 363 -38.17 -38.05 26.90
N GLU A 364 -37.12 -37.69 26.17
CA GLU A 364 -37.16 -36.68 25.12
C GLU A 364 -37.03 -37.33 23.73
N VAL A 365 -38.00 -37.07 22.86
CA VAL A 365 -38.03 -37.58 21.49
C VAL A 365 -38.05 -36.45 20.48
N CYS A 366 -37.49 -36.69 19.30
CA CYS A 366 -37.54 -35.74 18.21
C CYS A 366 -38.92 -35.73 17.56
N LYS A 367 -39.26 -34.64 16.87
CA LYS A 367 -40.53 -34.48 16.16
C LYS A 367 -40.90 -35.68 15.26
N THR A 368 -39.93 -36.28 14.58
CA THR A 368 -40.18 -37.44 13.71
C THR A 368 -40.46 -38.72 14.50
N CYS A 369 -39.82 -38.91 15.65
CA CYS A 369 -40.09 -40.09 16.50
C CYS A 369 -41.38 -39.92 17.29
N PHE A 370 -41.74 -38.68 17.62
CA PHE A 370 -43.01 -38.33 18.26
C PHE A 370 -44.24 -38.78 17.46
N ASP A 371 -44.14 -38.92 16.14
CA ASP A 371 -45.23 -39.45 15.31
C ASP A 371 -45.62 -40.90 15.66
N ASN A 372 -44.82 -41.61 16.47
CA ASN A 372 -45.14 -42.95 16.99
C ASN A 372 -45.81 -42.92 18.38
N TYR A 373 -46.15 -41.74 18.90
CA TYR A 373 -46.75 -41.57 20.22
C TYR A 373 -48.19 -41.05 20.11
N GLU A 374 -49.05 -41.47 21.02
CA GLU A 374 -50.47 -41.11 21.09
C GLU A 374 -50.83 -40.70 22.53
N LEU A 375 -51.85 -39.86 22.69
CA LEU A 375 -52.27 -39.31 23.98
C LEU A 375 -53.26 -40.26 24.68
N CYS A 376 -52.97 -40.66 25.93
CA CYS A 376 -53.95 -41.37 26.74
C CYS A 376 -55.14 -40.46 27.09
N SER A 377 -56.36 -40.88 26.73
CA SER A 377 -57.59 -40.11 26.93
C SER A 377 -57.91 -39.84 28.41
N HIS A 378 -57.39 -40.67 29.32
CA HIS A 378 -57.61 -40.53 30.77
C HIS A 378 -56.54 -39.68 31.46
N CYS A 379 -55.26 -40.11 31.47
CA CYS A 379 -54.20 -39.39 32.19
C CYS A 379 -53.62 -38.18 31.43
N ARG A 380 -53.92 -38.04 30.13
CA ARG A 380 -53.40 -36.95 29.26
C ARG A 380 -51.88 -36.93 29.10
N GLU A 381 -51.24 -38.10 29.21
CA GLU A 381 -49.82 -38.29 28.92
C GLU A 381 -49.63 -39.02 27.58
N TYR A 382 -48.48 -38.82 26.93
CA TYR A 382 -48.14 -39.46 25.66
C TYR A 382 -47.42 -40.77 25.90
N PHE A 383 -47.86 -41.84 25.23
CA PHE A 383 -47.25 -43.17 25.27
C PHE A 383 -46.92 -43.64 23.86
N PRO A 384 -45.96 -44.58 23.69
CA PRO A 384 -45.79 -45.28 22.42
C PRO A 384 -47.14 -45.87 21.97
N THR A 385 -47.49 -45.70 20.70
CA THR A 385 -48.79 -46.14 20.15
C THR A 385 -49.02 -47.64 20.38
N GLU A 386 -47.96 -48.43 20.38
CA GLU A 386 -48.00 -49.86 20.65
C GLU A 386 -48.30 -50.24 22.12
N ASN A 387 -48.14 -49.29 23.05
CA ASN A 387 -48.43 -49.46 24.48
C ASN A 387 -49.80 -48.90 24.90
N LEU A 388 -50.66 -48.57 23.93
CA LEU A 388 -52.01 -48.07 24.17
C LEU A 388 -53.05 -49.05 23.61
N THR A 389 -54.16 -49.18 24.32
CA THR A 389 -55.32 -49.94 23.85
C THR A 389 -56.46 -49.00 23.49
N GLU A 390 -57.04 -49.19 22.30
CA GLU A 390 -58.23 -48.45 21.86
C GLU A 390 -59.51 -49.04 22.48
N ILE A 391 -60.28 -48.22 23.20
CA ILE A 391 -61.59 -48.57 23.75
C ILE A 391 -62.60 -47.51 23.31
N ASN A 392 -63.59 -47.90 22.51
CA ASN A 392 -64.63 -47.01 21.98
C ASN A 392 -64.11 -45.78 21.19
N GLY A 393 -62.96 -45.90 20.53
CA GLY A 393 -62.34 -44.82 19.75
C GLY A 393 -61.42 -43.89 20.57
N ASP A 394 -61.25 -44.17 21.86
CA ASP A 394 -60.32 -43.47 22.75
C ASP A 394 -59.12 -44.38 23.08
N MET A 395 -57.92 -43.81 23.20
CA MET A 395 -56.69 -44.54 23.51
C MET A 395 -56.42 -44.51 25.02
N TYR A 396 -56.12 -45.67 25.62
CA TYR A 396 -55.85 -45.77 27.06
C TYR A 396 -54.55 -46.53 27.32
N CYS A 397 -53.76 -46.08 28.30
CA CYS A 397 -52.61 -46.82 28.80
C CYS A 397 -53.06 -47.94 29.76
N ASP A 398 -52.22 -48.96 29.93
CA ASP A 398 -52.51 -50.14 30.73
C ASP A 398 -52.96 -49.81 32.16
N GLU A 399 -52.33 -48.84 32.82
CA GLU A 399 -52.72 -48.41 34.16
C GLU A 399 -54.13 -47.79 34.21
N CYS A 400 -54.47 -46.95 33.22
CA CYS A 400 -55.79 -46.31 33.15
C CYS A 400 -56.90 -47.33 32.83
N ILE A 401 -56.58 -48.37 32.07
CA ILE A 401 -57.50 -49.49 31.79
C ILE A 401 -57.78 -50.29 33.08
N HIS A 402 -56.73 -50.55 33.87
CA HIS A 402 -56.90 -51.26 35.13
C HIS A 402 -57.68 -50.44 36.17
N ASN A 403 -57.44 -49.14 36.27
CA ASN A 403 -58.14 -48.28 37.23
C ASN A 403 -59.61 -48.01 36.86
N SER A 404 -59.94 -47.92 35.56
CA SER A 404 -61.33 -47.71 35.10
C SER A 404 -62.23 -48.93 35.31
N ASN A 405 -61.67 -50.15 35.31
CA ASN A 405 -62.41 -51.37 35.62
C ASN A 405 -62.73 -51.52 37.12
N VAL A 406 -61.90 -50.98 38.03
CA VAL A 406 -62.13 -51.06 39.49
C VAL A 406 -63.28 -50.14 39.95
N GLU A 407 -63.50 -49.01 39.30
CA GLU A 407 -64.61 -48.11 39.66
C GLU A 407 -65.98 -48.67 39.24
N SER A 408 -66.06 -49.43 38.15
CA SER A 408 -67.32 -50.03 37.67
C SER A 408 -67.81 -51.22 38.52
N GLU A 409 -66.92 -51.94 39.21
CA GLU A 409 -67.31 -52.99 40.17
C GLU A 409 -67.66 -52.44 41.57
N SER A 410 -67.12 -51.29 41.97
CA SER A 410 -67.43 -50.66 43.27
C SER A 410 -68.82 -50.00 43.34
N MET A 411 -69.47 -49.76 42.20
CA MET A 411 -70.85 -49.26 42.13
C MET A 411 -71.92 -50.37 42.13
N ILE A 412 -71.52 -51.65 42.22
CA ILE A 412 -72.46 -52.81 42.24
C ILE A 412 -72.48 -53.52 43.62
N ALA A 413 -71.73 -53.04 44.62
CA ALA A 413 -71.71 -53.59 45.99
C ALA A 413 -72.60 -52.85 46.97
#